data_AF-A0AAN0KKT8-F1
#
_entry.id   AF-A0AAN0KKT8-F1
#
_cell.length_a   1.000
_cell.length_b   1.000
_cell.length_c   1.000
_cell.angle_alpha   90.00
_cell.angle_beta   90.00
_cell.angle_gamma   90.00
#
_symmetry.space_group_name_H-M   'P 1'
#
loop_
_entity.id
_entity.type
_entity.pdbx_description
1 polymer ?
#
loop_
_entity_poly.entity_id
_entity_poly.type
_entity_poly.pdbx_seq_one_letter_code
_entity_poly.pdbx_strand_id
1 'polypeptide(L)'
;MNTILILEQLLNGLQFGLMLFLLAAGLTLVFGIMDMINLAHGSLYMIGAYLVASFSQAIGSFWLGLGLGVLATVVVGVLLEYTILRRLYHRDHLSQVMGTFAILLMSNEIVRIIWGAQPLMLNPPAALAGPVMLMDGFSYPAYRLLIIGVGLAVALLLWLLVTRTRFGMQVRAGAANREMATAMGANVRRLFTLVFALGAALCAVAGGMLGPLLAVQVGMGESILILAFVVIVIGGIGSIRGALLGALLVGLVDTAGRTLVPLLFDSALGPEVAANAGPAVASILIYVLMAAVLFYKPQGLFPAHD
;
A
#
# COMPACT_ATOMS: atom_id res chain seq x y z
N MET A 1 17.81 3.64 -26.70
CA MET A 1 16.66 3.48 -25.77
C MET A 1 15.58 4.44 -26.22
N ASN A 2 14.37 3.95 -26.52
CA ASN A 2 13.30 4.78 -27.08
C ASN A 2 12.78 5.76 -26.02
N THR A 3 12.61 7.05 -26.34
CA THR A 3 12.09 8.06 -25.40
C THR A 3 10.71 7.66 -24.87
N ILE A 4 9.92 7.03 -25.72
CA ILE A 4 8.61 6.44 -25.40
C ILE A 4 8.72 5.39 -24.28
N LEU A 5 9.72 4.50 -24.34
CA LEU A 5 9.94 3.47 -23.33
C LEU A 5 10.27 4.08 -21.95
N ILE A 6 11.11 5.12 -21.93
CA ILE A 6 11.48 5.80 -20.67
C ILE A 6 10.23 6.47 -20.07
N LEU A 7 9.44 7.16 -20.89
CA LEU A 7 8.22 7.83 -20.44
C LEU A 7 7.19 6.82 -19.89
N GLU A 8 6.97 5.71 -20.59
CA GLU A 8 6.10 4.64 -20.15
C GLU A 8 6.54 4.08 -18.79
N GLN A 9 7.85 3.90 -18.62
CA GLN A 9 8.40 3.36 -17.39
C GLN A 9 8.31 4.31 -16.20
N LEU A 10 8.46 5.61 -16.44
CA LEU A 10 8.22 6.63 -15.42
C LEU A 10 6.75 6.64 -14.99
N LEU A 11 5.80 6.52 -15.93
CA LEU A 11 4.38 6.47 -15.61
C LEU A 11 4.00 5.19 -14.86
N ASN A 12 4.53 4.04 -15.28
CA ASN A 12 4.31 2.77 -14.59
C ASN A 12 4.90 2.78 -13.17
N GLY A 13 6.12 3.30 -13.02
CA GLY A 13 6.74 3.45 -11.70
C GLY A 13 6.02 4.44 -10.80
N LEU A 14 5.51 5.55 -11.34
CA LEU A 14 4.66 6.48 -10.62
C LEU A 14 3.34 5.82 -10.19
N GLN A 15 2.68 5.09 -11.08
CA GLN A 15 1.44 4.37 -10.80
C GLN A 15 1.64 3.33 -9.69
N PHE A 16 2.69 2.51 -9.80
CA PHE A 16 2.98 1.48 -8.80
C PHE A 16 3.43 2.12 -7.47
N GLY A 17 4.24 3.17 -7.52
CA GLY A 17 4.68 3.90 -6.33
C GLY A 17 3.54 4.58 -5.58
N LEU A 18 2.61 5.25 -6.26
CA LEU A 18 1.42 5.84 -5.62
C LEU A 18 0.54 4.77 -4.97
N MET A 19 0.48 3.61 -5.57
CA MET A 19 -0.28 2.49 -5.06
C MET A 19 0.37 1.87 -3.81
N LEU A 20 1.70 1.68 -3.82
CA LEU A 20 2.46 1.35 -2.63
C LEU A 20 2.30 2.42 -1.54
N PHE A 21 2.23 3.70 -1.92
CA PHE A 21 1.99 4.79 -0.99
C PHE A 21 0.63 4.66 -0.28
N LEU A 22 -0.44 4.27 -0.96
CA LEU A 22 -1.75 4.08 -0.30
C LEU A 22 -1.66 3.04 0.82
N LEU A 23 -0.99 1.91 0.55
CA LEU A 23 -0.79 0.87 1.56
C LEU A 23 0.16 1.34 2.68
N ALA A 24 1.30 1.90 2.29
CA ALA A 24 2.33 2.37 3.22
C ALA A 24 1.80 3.49 4.11
N ALA A 25 1.03 4.45 3.59
CA ALA A 25 0.49 5.57 4.37
C ALA A 25 -0.46 5.10 5.49
N GLY A 26 -1.31 4.11 5.22
CA GLY A 26 -2.16 3.51 6.25
C GLY A 26 -1.32 2.86 7.35
N LEU A 27 -0.30 2.10 6.94
CA LEU A 27 0.62 1.43 7.84
C LEU A 27 1.48 2.45 8.64
N THR A 28 1.99 3.51 8.00
CA THR A 28 2.74 4.62 8.61
C THR A 28 1.92 5.33 9.68
N LEU A 29 0.65 5.61 9.41
CA LEU A 29 -0.24 6.26 10.38
C LEU A 29 -0.49 5.37 11.61
N VAL A 30 -0.66 4.07 11.40
CA VAL A 30 -0.84 3.08 12.46
C VAL A 30 0.45 2.97 13.29
N PHE A 31 1.58 2.74 12.65
CA PHE A 31 2.88 2.63 13.31
C PHE A 31 3.27 3.89 14.06
N GLY A 32 3.14 5.06 13.43
CA GLY A 32 3.64 6.32 13.97
C GLY A 32 3.03 6.69 15.32
N ILE A 33 1.86 6.16 15.67
CA ILE A 33 1.17 6.45 16.93
C ILE A 33 1.13 5.24 17.86
N MET A 34 1.05 4.01 17.31
CA MET A 34 0.83 2.80 18.12
C MET A 34 2.10 2.00 18.39
N ASP A 35 3.20 2.25 17.67
CA ASP A 35 4.46 1.52 17.78
C ASP A 35 4.30 -0.01 17.72
N MET A 36 3.34 -0.47 16.91
CA MET A 36 2.98 -1.88 16.78
C MET A 36 3.19 -2.36 15.35
N ILE A 37 3.92 -3.45 15.21
CA ILE A 37 4.04 -4.18 13.94
C ILE A 37 2.75 -4.91 13.62
N ASN A 38 2.00 -4.38 12.64
CA ASN A 38 0.74 -4.96 12.21
C ASN A 38 0.86 -5.72 10.89
N LEU A 39 1.13 -7.03 10.97
CA LEU A 39 1.14 -7.88 9.77
C LEU A 39 -0.26 -8.07 9.16
N ALA A 40 -1.33 -7.92 9.94
CA ALA A 40 -2.70 -8.04 9.46
C ALA A 40 -3.12 -6.87 8.52
N HIS A 41 -2.31 -5.82 8.39
CA HIS A 41 -2.61 -4.73 7.47
C HIS A 41 -2.67 -5.20 6.00
N GLY A 42 -1.81 -6.16 5.64
CA GLY A 42 -1.85 -6.81 4.33
C GLY A 42 -3.13 -7.61 4.10
N SER A 43 -3.69 -8.22 5.15
CA SER A 43 -4.96 -8.95 5.02
C SER A 43 -6.14 -8.00 4.81
N LEU A 44 -6.13 -6.80 5.38
CA LEU A 44 -7.14 -5.76 5.09
C LEU A 44 -7.10 -5.30 3.63
N TYR A 45 -5.91 -5.20 3.05
CA TYR A 45 -5.73 -4.92 1.62
C TYR A 45 -6.37 -6.02 0.75
N MET A 46 -6.11 -7.28 1.07
CA MET A 46 -6.70 -8.42 0.37
C MET A 46 -8.23 -8.46 0.55
N ILE A 47 -8.72 -8.38 1.78
CA ILE A 47 -10.16 -8.37 2.09
C ILE A 47 -10.86 -7.23 1.35
N GLY A 48 -10.25 -6.06 1.31
CA GLY A 48 -10.77 -4.93 0.54
C GLY A 48 -10.87 -5.21 -0.96
N ALA A 49 -9.84 -5.80 -1.56
CA ALA A 49 -9.89 -6.20 -2.96
C ALA A 49 -11.03 -7.20 -3.24
N TYR A 50 -11.21 -8.22 -2.39
CA TYR A 50 -12.30 -9.21 -2.52
C TYR A 50 -13.69 -8.61 -2.33
N LEU A 51 -13.86 -7.74 -1.34
CA LEU A 51 -15.15 -7.07 -1.09
C LEU A 51 -15.51 -6.13 -2.24
N VAL A 52 -14.56 -5.32 -2.72
CA VAL A 52 -14.76 -4.45 -3.89
C VAL A 52 -15.12 -5.29 -5.11
N ALA A 53 -14.40 -6.40 -5.34
CA ALA A 53 -14.67 -7.26 -6.48
C ALA A 53 -16.06 -7.93 -6.40
N SER A 54 -16.46 -8.36 -5.21
CA SER A 54 -17.76 -9.01 -4.97
C SER A 54 -18.92 -8.04 -5.16
N PHE A 55 -18.85 -6.84 -4.55
CA PHE A 55 -19.89 -5.83 -4.72
C PHE A 55 -19.95 -5.30 -6.15
N SER A 56 -18.80 -5.13 -6.81
CA SER A 56 -18.76 -4.69 -8.20
C SER A 56 -19.47 -5.68 -9.14
N GLN A 57 -19.24 -6.97 -8.94
CA GLN A 57 -19.90 -8.03 -9.71
C GLN A 57 -21.39 -8.15 -9.39
N ALA A 58 -21.76 -8.09 -8.11
CA ALA A 58 -23.15 -8.20 -7.68
C ALA A 58 -24.02 -7.02 -8.17
N ILE A 59 -23.47 -5.80 -8.20
CA ILE A 59 -24.21 -4.59 -8.59
C ILE A 59 -24.08 -4.30 -10.09
N GLY A 60 -23.02 -4.79 -10.73
CA GLY A 60 -22.67 -4.44 -12.11
C GLY A 60 -22.06 -3.04 -12.25
N SER A 61 -21.61 -2.41 -11.15
CA SER A 61 -20.98 -1.10 -11.15
C SER A 61 -19.72 -1.08 -10.31
N PHE A 62 -18.57 -0.83 -10.96
CA PHE A 62 -17.27 -0.74 -10.31
C PHE A 62 -17.23 0.36 -9.25
N TRP A 63 -17.80 1.54 -9.52
CA TRP A 63 -17.73 2.67 -8.59
C TRP A 63 -18.54 2.43 -7.32
N LEU A 64 -19.74 1.86 -7.45
CA LEU A 64 -20.56 1.48 -6.31
C LEU A 64 -19.93 0.31 -5.53
N GLY A 65 -19.36 -0.66 -6.25
CA GLY A 65 -18.61 -1.75 -5.64
C GLY A 65 -17.37 -1.29 -4.88
N LEU A 66 -16.65 -0.30 -5.41
CA LEU A 66 -15.52 0.34 -4.74
C LEU A 66 -15.98 1.05 -3.46
N GLY A 67 -17.02 1.87 -3.53
CA GLY A 67 -17.55 2.59 -2.37
C GLY A 67 -18.03 1.64 -1.26
N LEU A 68 -18.84 0.64 -1.60
CA LEU A 68 -19.34 -0.33 -0.64
C LEU A 68 -18.25 -1.26 -0.11
N GLY A 69 -17.31 -1.66 -0.96
CA GLY A 69 -16.16 -2.46 -0.56
C GLY A 69 -15.30 -1.72 0.45
N VAL A 70 -14.98 -0.45 0.20
CA VAL A 70 -14.25 0.41 1.16
C VAL A 70 -15.01 0.51 2.50
N LEU A 71 -16.31 0.78 2.47
CA LEU A 71 -17.12 0.87 3.70
C LEU A 71 -17.12 -0.46 4.48
N ALA A 72 -17.29 -1.58 3.79
CA ALA A 72 -17.27 -2.90 4.41
C ALA A 72 -15.89 -3.23 5.00
N THR A 73 -14.79 -2.90 4.31
CA THR A 73 -13.43 -3.10 4.84
C THR A 73 -13.15 -2.20 6.04
N VAL A 74 -13.67 -0.97 6.06
CA VAL A 74 -13.58 -0.09 7.24
C VAL A 74 -14.27 -0.74 8.43
N VAL A 75 -15.47 -1.30 8.24
CA VAL A 75 -16.19 -2.01 9.30
C VAL A 75 -15.37 -3.21 9.80
N VAL A 76 -14.84 -4.04 8.90
CA VAL A 76 -13.95 -5.15 9.26
C VAL A 76 -12.73 -4.67 10.04
N GLY A 77 -12.09 -3.59 9.59
CA GLY A 77 -10.93 -3.00 10.26
C GLY A 77 -11.26 -2.51 11.67
N VAL A 78 -12.36 -1.78 11.83
CA VAL A 78 -12.83 -1.31 13.14
C VAL A 78 -13.16 -2.47 14.07
N LEU A 79 -13.79 -3.53 13.55
CA LEU A 79 -14.09 -4.73 14.34
C LEU A 79 -12.79 -5.42 14.79
N LEU A 80 -11.82 -5.60 13.90
CA LEU A 80 -10.51 -6.18 14.22
C LEU A 80 -9.77 -5.35 15.28
N GLU A 81 -9.75 -4.03 15.12
CA GLU A 81 -9.15 -3.12 16.10
C GLU A 81 -9.81 -3.26 17.46
N TYR A 82 -11.15 -3.15 17.50
CA TYR A 82 -11.92 -3.13 18.72
C TYR A 82 -11.81 -4.44 19.52
N THR A 83 -11.85 -5.58 18.81
CA THR A 83 -11.96 -6.92 19.43
C THR A 83 -10.61 -7.54 19.76
N ILE A 84 -9.66 -7.49 18.84
CA ILE A 84 -8.39 -8.22 18.94
C ILE A 84 -7.24 -7.25 19.19
N LEU A 85 -7.03 -6.26 18.31
CA LEU A 85 -5.80 -5.46 18.34
C LEU A 85 -5.68 -4.60 19.61
N ARG A 86 -6.79 -4.09 20.15
CA ARG A 86 -6.79 -3.38 21.44
C ARG A 86 -6.20 -4.18 22.59
N ARG A 87 -6.41 -5.49 22.60
CA ARG A 87 -5.84 -6.39 23.62
C ARG A 87 -4.35 -6.60 23.36
N LEU A 88 -3.96 -6.61 22.10
CA LEU A 88 -2.59 -6.84 21.66
C LEU A 88 -1.68 -5.62 21.89
N TYR A 89 -2.23 -4.39 21.83
CA TYR A 89 -1.47 -3.16 22.10
C TYR A 89 -0.86 -3.07 23.50
N HIS A 90 -1.33 -3.88 24.46
CA HIS A 90 -0.80 -3.89 25.83
C HIS A 90 0.17 -5.06 26.07
N ARG A 91 0.50 -5.83 25.02
CA ARG A 91 1.43 -6.95 25.07
C ARG A 91 2.77 -6.55 24.45
N ASP A 92 3.78 -7.35 24.73
CA ASP A 92 5.13 -7.22 24.17
C ASP A 92 5.15 -7.33 22.63
N HIS A 93 6.19 -6.79 22.00
CA HIS A 93 6.29 -6.73 20.54
C HIS A 93 6.24 -8.12 19.88
N LEU A 94 6.81 -9.15 20.50
CA LEU A 94 6.77 -10.51 19.95
C LEU A 94 5.33 -11.03 19.92
N SER A 95 4.58 -10.86 21.02
CA SER A 95 3.15 -11.16 21.06
C SER A 95 2.35 -10.40 19.99
N GLN A 96 2.69 -9.14 19.72
CA GLN A 96 2.04 -8.34 18.68
C GLN A 96 2.27 -8.90 17.27
N VAL A 97 3.50 -9.25 16.95
CA VAL A 97 3.86 -9.86 15.66
C VAL A 97 3.16 -11.21 15.51
N MET A 98 3.23 -12.07 16.52
CA MET A 98 2.58 -13.39 16.50
C MET A 98 1.06 -13.30 16.36
N GLY A 99 0.43 -12.38 17.10
CA GLY A 99 -1.01 -12.18 17.03
C GLY A 99 -1.47 -11.64 15.67
N THR A 100 -0.72 -10.71 15.07
CA THR A 100 -1.06 -10.17 13.75
C THR A 100 -0.75 -11.14 12.62
N PHE A 101 0.28 -11.98 12.78
CA PHE A 101 0.53 -13.10 11.89
C PHE A 101 -0.59 -14.14 11.94
N ALA A 102 -1.10 -14.47 13.14
CA ALA A 102 -2.26 -15.34 13.28
C ALA A 102 -3.50 -14.75 12.58
N ILE A 103 -3.77 -13.46 12.75
CA ILE A 103 -4.86 -12.77 12.03
C ILE A 103 -4.65 -12.84 10.52
N LEU A 104 -3.42 -12.67 10.02
CA LEU A 104 -3.11 -12.77 8.60
C LEU A 104 -3.45 -14.17 8.06
N LEU A 105 -2.98 -15.24 8.72
CA LEU A 105 -3.26 -16.62 8.31
C LEU A 105 -4.76 -16.95 8.39
N MET A 106 -5.43 -16.55 9.47
CA MET A 106 -6.88 -16.74 9.61
C MET A 106 -7.65 -15.97 8.54
N SER A 107 -7.23 -14.74 8.22
CA SER A 107 -7.87 -13.93 7.18
C SER A 107 -7.74 -14.58 5.81
N ASN A 108 -6.56 -15.13 5.46
CA ASN A 108 -6.34 -15.86 4.23
C ASN A 108 -7.27 -17.07 4.11
N GLU A 109 -7.37 -17.87 5.17
CA GLU A 109 -8.24 -19.04 5.17
C GLU A 109 -9.72 -18.68 5.18
N ILE A 110 -10.14 -17.64 5.90
CA ILE A 110 -11.51 -17.13 5.83
C ILE A 110 -11.86 -16.69 4.40
N VAL A 111 -10.97 -15.94 3.74
CA VAL A 111 -11.17 -15.51 2.36
C VAL A 111 -11.23 -16.72 1.42
N ARG A 112 -10.35 -17.70 1.61
CA ARG A 112 -10.36 -18.96 0.85
C ARG A 112 -11.66 -19.74 1.03
N ILE A 113 -12.22 -19.79 2.24
CA ILE A 113 -13.48 -20.49 2.53
C ILE A 113 -14.66 -19.78 1.84
N ILE A 114 -14.69 -18.44 1.87
CA ILE A 114 -15.82 -17.67 1.34
C ILE A 114 -15.78 -17.56 -0.20
N TRP A 115 -14.61 -17.29 -0.78
CA TRP A 115 -14.45 -17.03 -2.22
C TRP A 115 -13.82 -18.18 -3.01
N GLY A 116 -13.24 -19.17 -2.34
CA GLY A 116 -12.47 -20.24 -2.95
C GLY A 116 -10.99 -19.88 -3.14
N ALA A 117 -10.25 -20.84 -3.71
CA ALA A 117 -8.82 -20.69 -3.99
C ALA A 117 -8.54 -20.03 -5.36
N GLN A 118 -9.56 -19.89 -6.20
CA GLN A 118 -9.41 -19.35 -7.56
C GLN A 118 -9.33 -17.82 -7.51
N PRO A 119 -8.41 -17.20 -8.28
CA PRO A 119 -8.35 -15.75 -8.39
C PRO A 119 -9.67 -15.17 -8.93
N LEU A 120 -10.17 -14.15 -8.26
CA LEU A 120 -11.36 -13.41 -8.66
C LEU A 120 -10.94 -12.29 -9.62
N MET A 121 -11.48 -12.33 -10.85
CA MET A 121 -11.22 -11.30 -11.84
C MET A 121 -12.11 -10.09 -11.58
N LEU A 122 -11.51 -8.91 -11.49
CA LEU A 122 -12.23 -7.65 -11.41
C LEU A 122 -12.01 -6.90 -12.73
N ASN A 123 -13.08 -6.61 -13.45
CA ASN A 123 -12.95 -5.86 -14.70
C ASN A 123 -12.91 -4.35 -14.42
N PRO A 124 -12.06 -3.59 -15.14
CA PRO A 124 -12.11 -2.14 -15.05
C PRO A 124 -13.43 -1.61 -15.64
N PRO A 125 -13.86 -0.39 -15.27
CA PRO A 125 -15.03 0.24 -15.90
C PRO A 125 -14.90 0.26 -17.43
N ALA A 126 -15.98 -0.05 -18.16
CA ALA A 126 -15.95 -0.12 -19.63
C ALA A 126 -15.44 1.17 -20.30
N ALA A 127 -15.75 2.34 -19.71
CA ALA A 127 -15.27 3.64 -20.17
C ALA A 127 -13.74 3.82 -20.10
N LEU A 128 -13.04 2.98 -19.31
CA LEU A 128 -11.60 3.04 -19.06
C LEU A 128 -10.86 1.79 -19.53
N ALA A 129 -11.55 0.88 -20.24
CA ALA A 129 -10.98 -0.36 -20.72
C ALA A 129 -9.99 -0.15 -21.89
N GLY A 130 -10.11 0.97 -22.62
CA GLY A 130 -9.24 1.30 -23.76
C GLY A 130 -8.01 2.14 -23.38
N PRO A 131 -6.96 2.12 -24.21
CA PRO A 131 -5.83 3.03 -24.08
C PRO A 131 -6.20 4.45 -24.56
N VAL A 132 -5.53 5.46 -23.99
CA VAL A 132 -5.61 6.86 -24.43
C VAL A 132 -4.31 7.22 -25.15
N MET A 133 -4.44 7.91 -26.28
CA MET A 133 -3.30 8.51 -26.99
C MET A 133 -2.85 9.76 -26.25
N LEU A 134 -1.65 9.73 -25.67
CA LEU A 134 -1.06 10.87 -24.94
C LEU A 134 -0.18 11.72 -25.87
N MET A 135 0.49 11.09 -26.83
CA MET A 135 1.29 11.71 -27.88
C MET A 135 1.22 10.83 -29.14
N ASP A 136 1.66 11.36 -30.29
CA ASP A 136 1.75 10.58 -31.52
C ASP A 136 2.62 9.32 -31.33
N GLY A 137 2.01 8.15 -31.49
CA GLY A 137 2.67 6.86 -31.29
C GLY A 137 2.82 6.42 -29.83
N PHE A 138 2.29 7.17 -28.84
CA PHE A 138 2.30 6.78 -27.43
C PHE A 138 0.88 6.61 -26.87
N SER A 139 0.45 5.36 -26.78
CA SER A 139 -0.82 4.96 -26.16
C SER A 139 -0.58 4.39 -24.77
N TYR A 140 -1.30 4.89 -23.77
CA TYR A 140 -1.19 4.44 -22.39
C TYR A 140 -2.55 4.04 -21.80
N PRO A 141 -2.67 2.96 -21.01
CA PRO A 141 -3.96 2.51 -20.48
C PRO A 141 -4.67 3.59 -19.64
N ALA A 142 -5.91 3.94 -20.01
CA ALA A 142 -6.71 4.97 -19.32
C ALA A 142 -6.84 4.67 -17.81
N TYR A 143 -7.04 3.39 -17.50
CA TYR A 143 -7.18 2.92 -16.12
C TYR A 143 -5.95 3.19 -15.25
N ARG A 144 -4.73 3.07 -15.81
CA ARG A 144 -3.49 3.40 -15.07
C ARG A 144 -3.39 4.89 -14.77
N LEU A 145 -3.80 5.76 -15.70
CA LEU A 145 -3.89 7.21 -15.44
C LEU A 145 -4.88 7.53 -14.33
N LEU A 146 -6.02 6.82 -14.30
CA LEU A 146 -6.99 6.99 -13.21
C LEU A 146 -6.40 6.59 -11.86
N ILE A 147 -5.64 5.49 -11.78
CA ILE A 147 -4.93 5.09 -10.55
C ILE A 147 -3.95 6.18 -10.11
N ILE A 148 -3.17 6.75 -11.05
CA ILE A 148 -2.28 7.87 -10.75
C ILE A 148 -3.08 9.07 -10.19
N GLY A 149 -4.18 9.43 -10.85
CA GLY A 149 -5.04 10.54 -10.43
C GLY A 149 -5.61 10.35 -9.02
N VAL A 150 -6.17 9.17 -8.73
CA VAL A 150 -6.68 8.85 -7.39
C VAL A 150 -5.55 8.79 -6.37
N GLY A 151 -4.41 8.21 -6.72
CA GLY A 151 -3.23 8.15 -5.86
C GLY A 151 -2.75 9.53 -5.42
N LEU A 152 -2.62 10.45 -6.38
CA LEU A 152 -2.26 11.85 -6.10
C LEU A 152 -3.33 12.58 -5.29
N ALA A 153 -4.62 12.35 -5.60
CA ALA A 153 -5.73 12.94 -4.86
C ALA A 153 -5.74 12.48 -3.40
N VAL A 154 -5.52 11.18 -3.15
CA VAL A 154 -5.42 10.62 -1.80
C VAL A 154 -4.17 11.14 -1.09
N ALA A 155 -3.03 11.25 -1.76
CA ALA A 155 -1.83 11.85 -1.19
C ALA A 155 -2.06 13.29 -0.73
N LEU A 156 -2.72 14.10 -1.57
CA LEU A 156 -3.10 15.47 -1.24
C LEU A 156 -4.10 15.52 -0.08
N LEU A 157 -5.10 14.64 -0.09
CA LEU A 157 -6.11 14.56 0.97
C LEU A 157 -5.49 14.17 2.30
N LEU A 158 -4.59 13.19 2.33
CA LEU A 158 -3.87 12.80 3.54
C LEU A 158 -2.95 13.92 4.02
N TRP A 159 -2.27 14.61 3.12
CA TRP A 159 -1.46 15.77 3.49
C TRP A 159 -2.31 16.87 4.12
N LEU A 160 -3.47 17.22 3.54
CA LEU A 160 -4.41 18.19 4.10
C LEU A 160 -4.97 17.71 5.44
N LEU A 161 -5.43 16.46 5.52
CA LEU A 161 -6.00 15.86 6.72
C LEU A 161 -4.99 15.91 7.86
N VAL A 162 -3.76 15.50 7.62
CA VAL A 162 -2.75 15.48 8.66
C VAL A 162 -2.25 16.88 8.97
N THR A 163 -1.85 17.69 8.00
CA THR A 163 -1.22 18.98 8.30
C THR A 163 -2.19 20.08 8.73
N ARG A 164 -3.42 20.10 8.19
CA ARG A 164 -4.36 21.23 8.33
C ARG A 164 -5.54 20.98 9.27
N THR A 165 -5.76 19.75 9.76
CA THR A 165 -6.95 19.45 10.58
C THR A 165 -6.63 19.14 12.05
N ARG A 166 -7.65 19.26 12.91
CA ARG A 166 -7.58 18.88 14.33
C ARG A 166 -7.27 17.40 14.54
N PHE A 167 -7.79 16.54 13.66
CA PHE A 167 -7.48 15.11 13.68
C PHE A 167 -5.97 14.90 13.48
N GLY A 168 -5.39 15.55 12.48
CA GLY A 168 -3.96 15.49 12.22
C GLY A 168 -3.08 16.05 13.34
N MET A 169 -3.56 17.08 14.06
CA MET A 169 -2.91 17.58 15.27
C MET A 169 -2.89 16.52 16.38
N GLN A 170 -4.01 15.82 16.60
CA GLN A 170 -4.09 14.72 17.58
C GLN A 170 -3.20 13.55 17.20
N VAL A 171 -3.15 13.18 15.91
CA VAL A 171 -2.25 12.15 15.38
C VAL A 171 -0.79 12.50 15.68
N ARG A 172 -0.34 13.72 15.36
CA ARG A 172 1.03 14.15 15.64
C ARG A 172 1.33 14.22 17.15
N ALA A 173 0.39 14.71 17.94
CA ALA A 173 0.55 14.77 19.40
C ALA A 173 0.68 13.37 20.00
N GLY A 174 -0.14 12.41 19.54
CA GLY A 174 -0.07 11.01 19.96
C GLY A 174 1.24 10.33 19.53
N ALA A 175 1.75 10.65 18.35
CA ALA A 175 3.02 10.15 17.83
C ALA A 175 4.25 10.73 18.56
N ALA A 176 4.16 11.98 19.05
CA ALA A 176 5.23 12.61 19.81
C ALA A 176 5.33 12.07 21.24
N ASN A 177 4.21 12.09 21.97
CA ASN A 177 4.15 11.52 23.32
C ASN A 177 2.71 11.13 23.65
N ARG A 178 2.44 9.83 23.59
CA ARG A 178 1.11 9.25 23.85
C ARG A 178 0.62 9.51 25.28
N GLU A 179 1.50 9.43 26.27
CA GLU A 179 1.14 9.65 27.68
C GLU A 179 0.73 11.10 27.92
N MET A 180 1.52 12.05 27.40
CA MET A 180 1.23 13.48 27.48
C MET A 180 -0.06 13.82 26.72
N ALA A 181 -0.26 13.28 25.52
CA ALA A 181 -1.49 13.49 24.76
C ALA A 181 -2.73 13.02 25.53
N THR A 182 -2.63 11.88 26.23
CA THR A 182 -3.71 11.36 27.08
C THR A 182 -3.95 12.25 28.29
N ALA A 183 -2.89 12.72 28.95
CA ALA A 183 -2.97 13.65 30.09
C ALA A 183 -3.61 14.99 29.72
N MET A 184 -3.38 15.46 28.49
CA MET A 184 -4.00 16.67 27.92
C MET A 184 -5.46 16.46 27.47
N GLY A 185 -6.06 15.29 27.76
CA GLY A 185 -7.47 14.99 27.50
C GLY A 185 -7.76 14.44 26.09
N ALA A 186 -6.74 14.09 25.29
CA ALA A 186 -6.97 13.44 24.01
C ALA A 186 -7.48 12.01 24.22
N ASN A 187 -8.58 11.66 23.56
CA ASN A 187 -9.10 10.30 23.60
C ASN A 187 -8.31 9.39 22.64
N VAL A 188 -7.17 8.89 23.11
CA VAL A 188 -6.25 8.05 22.32
C VAL A 188 -6.93 6.79 21.78
N ARG A 189 -7.86 6.20 22.54
CA ARG A 189 -8.60 5.00 22.10
C ARG A 189 -9.47 5.30 20.86
N ARG A 190 -10.16 6.45 20.84
CA ARG A 190 -10.91 6.88 19.65
C ARG A 190 -9.99 7.24 18.49
N LEU A 191 -8.87 7.90 18.78
CA LEU A 191 -7.87 8.25 17.78
C LEU A 191 -7.33 6.99 17.07
N PHE A 192 -7.02 5.93 17.82
CA PHE A 192 -6.53 4.66 17.26
C PHE A 192 -7.57 4.02 16.34
N THR A 193 -8.83 3.91 16.76
CA THR A 193 -9.89 3.36 15.91
C THR A 193 -10.07 4.18 14.63
N LEU A 194 -10.03 5.51 14.71
CA LEU A 194 -10.17 6.38 13.54
C LEU A 194 -8.99 6.24 12.57
N VAL A 195 -7.77 6.18 13.10
CA VAL A 195 -6.55 5.97 12.29
C VAL A 195 -6.56 4.59 11.65
N PHE A 196 -6.97 3.57 12.39
CA PHE A 196 -7.08 2.21 11.86
C PHE A 196 -8.18 2.10 10.79
N ALA A 197 -9.33 2.74 11.00
CA ALA A 197 -10.40 2.84 10.01
C ALA A 197 -9.92 3.54 8.73
N LEU A 198 -9.17 4.64 8.86
CA LEU A 198 -8.56 5.33 7.73
C LEU A 198 -7.56 4.42 6.99
N GLY A 199 -6.70 3.71 7.72
CA GLY A 199 -5.77 2.74 7.16
C GLY A 199 -6.48 1.61 6.40
N ALA A 200 -7.57 1.07 6.96
CA ALA A 200 -8.40 0.06 6.32
C ALA A 200 -9.08 0.59 5.05
N ALA A 201 -9.56 1.83 5.07
CA ALA A 201 -10.13 2.49 3.89
C ALA A 201 -9.08 2.63 2.77
N LEU A 202 -7.87 3.10 3.11
CA LEU A 202 -6.78 3.22 2.17
C LEU A 202 -6.40 1.86 1.58
N CYS A 203 -6.30 0.82 2.41
CA CYS A 203 -6.04 -0.55 1.97
C CYS A 203 -7.10 -1.04 0.97
N ALA A 204 -8.38 -0.76 1.22
CA ALA A 204 -9.47 -1.17 0.34
C ALA A 204 -9.49 -0.40 -0.98
N VAL A 205 -9.23 0.91 -0.96
CA VAL A 205 -9.07 1.70 -2.19
C VAL A 205 -7.90 1.14 -3.01
N ALA A 206 -6.77 0.92 -2.35
CA ALA A 206 -5.57 0.40 -3.00
C ALA A 206 -5.85 -0.98 -3.63
N GLY A 207 -6.39 -1.93 -2.85
CA GLY A 207 -6.68 -3.29 -3.31
C GLY A 207 -7.77 -3.35 -4.38
N GLY A 208 -8.85 -2.61 -4.20
CA GLY A 208 -9.94 -2.54 -5.18
C GLY A 208 -9.50 -1.93 -6.51
N MET A 209 -8.63 -0.92 -6.47
CA MET A 209 -8.10 -0.29 -7.68
C MET A 209 -7.02 -1.13 -8.38
N LEU A 210 -6.22 -1.91 -7.63
CA LEU A 210 -5.27 -2.84 -8.24
C LEU A 210 -5.90 -4.13 -8.74
N GLY A 211 -7.05 -4.55 -8.20
CA GLY A 211 -7.70 -5.81 -8.58
C GLY A 211 -7.82 -6.05 -10.09
N PRO A 212 -8.15 -5.03 -10.92
CA PRO A 212 -8.18 -5.19 -12.37
C PRO A 212 -6.82 -5.30 -13.07
N LEU A 213 -5.74 -4.89 -12.42
CA LEU A 213 -4.37 -5.02 -12.94
C LEU A 213 -3.67 -6.28 -12.43
N LEU A 214 -3.89 -6.62 -11.16
CA LEU A 214 -3.34 -7.77 -10.47
C LEU A 214 -4.53 -8.54 -9.92
N ALA A 215 -4.89 -9.64 -10.59
CA ALA A 215 -6.00 -10.51 -10.21
C ALA A 215 -6.14 -10.67 -8.69
N VAL A 216 -7.37 -10.60 -8.18
CA VAL A 216 -7.64 -10.65 -6.75
C VAL A 216 -7.48 -12.10 -6.28
N GLN A 217 -6.43 -12.38 -5.51
CA GLN A 217 -6.07 -13.73 -5.08
C GLN A 217 -5.75 -13.79 -3.59
N VAL A 218 -5.92 -14.97 -3.00
CA VAL A 218 -5.60 -15.20 -1.58
C VAL A 218 -4.10 -15.01 -1.35
N GLY A 219 -3.72 -14.34 -0.25
CA GLY A 219 -2.33 -14.07 0.11
C GLY A 219 -1.69 -12.88 -0.63
N MET A 220 -2.39 -12.20 -1.55
CA MET A 220 -1.85 -11.05 -2.29
C MET A 220 -1.41 -9.88 -1.40
N GLY A 221 -1.91 -9.82 -0.16
CA GLY A 221 -1.52 -8.82 0.82
C GLY A 221 -0.10 -8.98 1.35
N GLU A 222 0.44 -10.20 1.41
CA GLU A 222 1.73 -10.49 2.02
C GLU A 222 2.89 -9.90 1.22
N SER A 223 2.89 -10.14 -0.10
CA SER A 223 3.94 -9.64 -0.99
C SER A 223 3.99 -8.12 -1.03
N ILE A 224 2.83 -7.46 -1.03
CA ILE A 224 2.74 -5.99 -1.06
C ILE A 224 3.04 -5.40 0.32
N LEU A 225 2.68 -6.09 1.40
CA LEU A 225 2.99 -5.65 2.76
C LEU A 225 4.50 -5.56 3.00
N ILE A 226 5.29 -6.54 2.52
CA ILE A 226 6.75 -6.48 2.62
C ILE A 226 7.30 -5.25 1.89
N LEU A 227 6.81 -4.96 0.69
CA LEU A 227 7.20 -3.76 -0.06
C LEU A 227 6.79 -2.48 0.68
N ALA A 228 5.61 -2.43 1.28
CA ALA A 228 5.17 -1.29 2.09
C ALA A 228 6.06 -1.08 3.32
N PHE A 229 6.54 -2.15 3.97
CA PHE A 229 7.54 -2.04 5.03
C PHE A 229 8.83 -1.40 4.54
N VAL A 230 9.36 -1.85 3.40
CA VAL A 230 10.55 -1.25 2.80
C VAL A 230 10.32 0.25 2.51
N VAL A 231 9.15 0.60 1.98
CA VAL A 231 8.76 2.00 1.76
C VAL A 231 8.76 2.82 3.04
N ILE A 232 8.25 2.29 4.15
CA ILE A 232 8.22 2.99 5.44
C ILE A 232 9.64 3.17 5.98
N VAL A 233 10.48 2.15 5.87
CA VAL A 233 11.88 2.21 6.32
C VAL A 233 12.67 3.22 5.50
N ILE A 234 12.52 3.23 4.18
CA ILE A 234 13.13 4.22 3.29
C ILE A 234 12.60 5.63 3.58
N GLY A 235 11.28 5.75 3.72
CA GLY A 235 10.62 7.03 3.93
C GLY A 235 10.90 7.66 5.29
N GLY A 236 11.07 6.85 6.33
CA GLY A 236 11.09 7.23 7.73
C GLY A 236 9.77 6.88 8.42
N ILE A 237 9.87 6.21 9.58
CA ILE A 237 8.72 5.74 10.35
C ILE A 237 7.86 6.94 10.80
N GLY A 238 6.54 6.82 10.68
CA GLY A 238 5.58 7.85 11.09
C GLY A 238 5.45 9.06 10.15
N SER A 239 6.23 9.14 9.07
CA SER A 239 6.22 10.28 8.14
C SER A 239 5.45 9.98 6.86
N ILE A 240 4.32 10.65 6.65
CA ILE A 240 3.50 10.49 5.43
C ILE A 240 4.23 11.03 4.19
N ARG A 241 4.97 12.13 4.35
CA ARG A 241 5.79 12.70 3.27
C ARG A 241 6.93 11.75 2.91
N GLY A 242 7.57 11.18 3.94
CA GLY A 242 8.55 10.12 3.80
C GLY A 242 7.98 8.92 3.05
N ALA A 243 6.81 8.41 3.47
CA ALA A 243 6.13 7.30 2.83
C ALA A 243 5.82 7.58 1.35
N LEU A 244 5.38 8.80 0.99
CA LEU A 244 5.14 9.17 -0.41
C LEU A 244 6.42 9.10 -1.23
N LEU A 245 7.48 9.77 -0.80
CA LEU A 245 8.75 9.79 -1.55
C LEU A 245 9.41 8.40 -1.58
N GLY A 246 9.36 7.67 -0.48
CA GLY A 246 9.84 6.28 -0.41
C GLY A 246 9.09 5.38 -1.37
N ALA A 247 7.75 5.49 -1.44
CA ALA A 247 6.95 4.68 -2.35
C ALA A 247 7.20 5.03 -3.81
N LEU A 248 7.37 6.31 -4.14
CA LEU A 248 7.72 6.74 -5.49
C LEU A 248 9.10 6.21 -5.91
N LEU A 249 10.10 6.27 -5.02
CA LEU A 249 11.43 5.72 -5.29
C LEU A 249 11.39 4.20 -5.47
N VAL A 250 10.73 3.48 -4.56
CA VAL A 250 10.57 2.02 -4.66
C VAL A 250 9.81 1.64 -5.93
N GLY A 251 8.74 2.37 -6.27
CA GLY A 251 7.96 2.13 -7.48
C GLY A 251 8.76 2.34 -8.76
N LEU A 252 9.54 3.42 -8.83
CA LEU A 252 10.44 3.69 -9.95
C LEU A 252 11.54 2.65 -10.07
N VAL A 253 12.17 2.24 -8.95
CA VAL A 253 13.25 1.25 -8.95
C VAL A 253 12.75 -0.15 -9.26
N ASP A 254 11.62 -0.59 -8.70
CA ASP A 254 11.02 -1.91 -9.03
C ASP A 254 10.69 -1.97 -10.52
N THR A 255 9.99 -0.95 -11.02
CA THR A 255 9.56 -0.90 -12.41
C THR A 255 10.80 -0.85 -13.31
N ALA A 256 11.67 0.16 -13.17
CA ALA A 256 12.89 0.28 -13.97
C ALA A 256 13.79 -0.95 -13.87
N GLY A 257 13.92 -1.56 -12.69
CA GLY A 257 14.65 -2.80 -12.48
C GLY A 257 14.10 -3.95 -13.31
N ARG A 258 12.77 -4.16 -13.29
CA ARG A 258 12.11 -5.24 -14.04
C ARG A 258 12.25 -5.11 -15.56
N THR A 259 12.50 -3.91 -16.08
CA THR A 259 12.72 -3.69 -17.52
C THR A 259 14.19 -3.63 -17.90
N LEU A 260 15.00 -2.85 -17.17
CA LEU A 260 16.38 -2.57 -17.54
C LEU A 260 17.32 -3.73 -17.19
N VAL A 261 17.10 -4.43 -16.06
CA VAL A 261 17.99 -5.52 -15.64
C VAL A 261 17.95 -6.69 -16.63
N PRO A 262 16.78 -7.20 -17.08
CA PRO A 262 16.75 -8.23 -18.11
C PRO A 262 17.37 -7.79 -19.43
N LEU A 263 17.14 -6.54 -19.87
CA LEU A 263 17.76 -5.98 -21.08
C LEU A 263 19.29 -5.98 -21.01
N LEU A 264 19.85 -5.61 -19.85
CA LEU A 264 21.29 -5.62 -19.63
C LEU A 264 21.84 -7.05 -19.63
N PHE A 265 21.17 -7.98 -18.95
CA PHE A 265 21.61 -9.38 -18.84
C PHE A 265 21.52 -10.09 -20.19
N ASP A 266 20.51 -9.80 -20.99
CA ASP A 266 20.36 -10.36 -22.34
C ASP A 266 21.57 -10.00 -23.22
N SER A 267 22.01 -8.74 -23.15
CA SER A 267 23.18 -8.27 -23.90
C SER A 267 24.53 -8.80 -23.41
N ALA A 268 24.63 -9.22 -22.14
CA ALA A 268 25.90 -9.52 -21.48
C ALA A 268 26.13 -11.01 -21.17
N LEU A 269 25.07 -11.74 -20.80
CA LEU A 269 25.13 -13.09 -20.22
C LEU A 269 24.25 -14.10 -20.98
N GLY A 270 23.55 -13.64 -22.02
CA GLY A 270 22.69 -14.43 -22.88
C GLY A 270 21.23 -14.56 -22.39
N PRO A 271 20.31 -14.98 -23.28
CA PRO A 271 18.87 -14.86 -23.04
C PRO A 271 18.35 -15.73 -21.90
N GLU A 272 18.95 -16.91 -21.67
CA GLU A 272 18.52 -17.85 -20.63
C GLU A 272 18.80 -17.30 -19.22
N VAL A 273 19.95 -16.67 -19.02
CA VAL A 273 20.31 -16.06 -17.73
C VAL A 273 19.46 -14.81 -17.50
N ALA A 274 19.22 -14.02 -18.54
CA ALA A 274 18.39 -12.82 -18.47
C ALA A 274 16.95 -13.12 -18.05
N ALA A 275 16.35 -14.17 -18.61
CA ALA A 275 14.98 -14.57 -18.31
C ALA A 275 14.81 -15.06 -16.86
N ASN A 276 15.79 -15.79 -16.33
CA ASN A 276 15.70 -16.42 -15.01
C ASN A 276 16.24 -15.53 -13.88
N ALA A 277 17.40 -14.91 -14.06
CA ALA A 277 18.05 -14.11 -13.02
C ALA A 277 17.60 -12.64 -13.03
N GLY A 278 17.22 -12.11 -14.19
CA GLY A 278 16.84 -10.70 -14.35
C GLY A 278 15.73 -10.24 -13.39
N PRO A 279 14.57 -10.93 -13.34
CA PRO A 279 13.48 -10.58 -12.43
C PRO A 279 13.86 -10.71 -10.95
N ALA A 280 14.66 -11.73 -10.59
CA ALA A 280 15.12 -11.94 -9.23
C ALA A 280 16.03 -10.79 -8.78
N VAL A 281 17.02 -10.42 -9.60
CA VAL A 281 17.92 -9.29 -9.34
C VAL A 281 17.15 -7.96 -9.29
N ALA A 282 16.17 -7.77 -10.16
CA ALA A 282 15.30 -6.58 -10.13
C ALA A 282 14.57 -6.43 -8.78
N SER A 283 14.06 -7.53 -8.22
CA SER A 283 13.42 -7.50 -6.90
C SER A 283 14.40 -7.20 -5.75
N ILE A 284 15.67 -7.63 -5.89
CA ILE A 284 16.73 -7.37 -4.91
C ILE A 284 17.13 -5.88 -4.89
N LEU A 285 17.04 -5.19 -6.04
CA LEU A 285 17.39 -3.76 -6.14
C LEU A 285 16.61 -2.87 -5.16
N ILE A 286 15.37 -3.25 -4.81
CA ILE A 286 14.56 -2.53 -3.83
C ILE A 286 15.20 -2.57 -2.43
N TYR A 287 15.74 -3.72 -2.03
CA TYR A 287 16.42 -3.88 -0.76
C TYR A 287 17.82 -3.26 -0.77
N VAL A 288 18.50 -3.26 -1.92
CA VAL A 288 19.75 -2.52 -2.11
C VAL A 288 19.51 -1.01 -1.97
N LEU A 289 18.43 -0.50 -2.57
CA LEU A 289 18.00 0.89 -2.40
C LEU A 289 17.75 1.20 -0.92
N MET A 290 17.04 0.32 -0.21
CA MET A 290 16.81 0.46 1.24
C MET A 290 18.13 0.54 2.01
N ALA A 291 19.05 -0.40 1.77
CA ALA A 291 20.37 -0.41 2.41
C ALA A 291 21.17 0.86 2.10
N ALA A 292 21.15 1.33 0.86
CA ALA A 292 21.81 2.56 0.45
C ALA A 292 21.22 3.79 1.17
N VAL A 293 19.89 3.92 1.23
CA VAL A 293 19.23 5.04 1.92
C VAL A 293 19.57 5.01 3.41
N LEU A 294 19.50 3.85 4.07
CA LEU A 294 19.83 3.72 5.49
C LEU A 294 21.31 3.99 5.79
N PHE A 295 22.21 3.67 4.86
CA PHE A 295 23.63 3.98 4.99
C PHE A 295 23.88 5.49 5.08
N TYR A 296 23.20 6.29 4.24
CA TYR A 296 23.34 7.75 4.25
C TYR A 296 22.42 8.45 5.25
N LYS A 297 21.24 7.88 5.52
CA LYS A 297 20.22 8.40 6.43
C LYS A 297 19.61 7.26 7.26
N PRO A 298 20.19 6.94 8.42
CA PRO A 298 19.79 5.78 9.25
C PRO A 298 18.33 5.80 9.72
N GLN A 299 17.71 6.97 9.80
CA GLN A 299 16.32 7.14 10.21
C GLN A 299 15.34 7.22 9.02
N GLY A 300 15.82 7.01 7.79
CA GLY A 300 15.06 7.20 6.56
C GLY A 300 15.17 8.63 5.99
N LEU A 301 14.53 8.87 4.84
CA LEU A 301 14.65 10.12 4.09
C LEU A 301 14.11 11.34 4.86
N PHE A 302 12.96 11.16 5.53
CA PHE A 302 12.24 12.18 6.28
C PHE A 302 11.64 11.58 7.55
N PRO A 303 12.42 11.38 8.63
CA PRO A 303 11.89 10.90 9.90
C PRO A 303 10.83 11.87 10.45
N ALA A 304 9.89 11.33 11.23
CA ALA A 304 8.83 12.15 11.85
C ALA A 304 9.34 12.99 13.04
N HIS A 305 10.50 12.64 13.60
CA HIS A 305 11.10 13.24 14.78
C HIS A 305 12.56 13.53 14.47
N ASP A 306 12.90 14.81 14.32
CA ASP A 306 14.27 15.33 14.40
C ASP A 306 14.55 15.78 15.84
#